data_AF-A0A925EK90-F1
#
_entry.id   AF-A0A925EK90-F1
#
_cell.length_a   1.000
_cell.length_b   1.000
_cell.length_c   1.000
_cell.angle_alpha   90.00
_cell.angle_beta   90.00
_cell.angle_gamma   90.00
#
_symmetry.space_group_name_H-M   'P 1'
#
loop_
_entity.id
_entity.type
_entity.pdbx_description
1 polymer ?
#
loop_
_entity_poly.entity_id
_entity_poly.type
_entity_poly.pdbx_seq_one_letter_code
_entity_poly.pdbx_strand_id
1 'polypeptide(L)'
;KRLDELNALPHLGAARTAMRDLFEIAASDPDTGFERNPFSKQEQRTRELGALLHALGGFNLMSWACNQFEPNDRSNLDRLWDGVGRWRW
;
A
#
# COMPACT_ATOMS: atom_id res chain seq x y z
N LYS A 1 -8.08 -7.83 15.22
CA LYS A 1 -8.37 -6.43 14.77
C LYS A 1 -8.04 -6.19 13.30
N ARG A 2 -6.78 -6.12 12.84
CA ARG A 2 -6.43 -5.88 11.41
C ARG A 2 -7.07 -6.86 10.40
N LEU A 3 -7.19 -8.15 10.75
CA LEU A 3 -7.81 -9.16 9.89
C LEU A 3 -9.35 -9.16 9.93
N ASP A 4 -9.94 -8.75 11.05
CA ASP A 4 -11.40 -8.81 11.26
C ASP A 4 -12.12 -7.71 10.46
N GLU A 5 -11.51 -6.52 10.37
CA GLU A 5 -11.99 -5.42 9.51
C GLU A 5 -11.88 -5.78 8.02
N LEU A 6 -10.84 -6.55 7.66
CA LEU A 6 -10.66 -7.08 6.30
C LEU A 6 -11.69 -8.17 5.95
N ASN A 7 -12.13 -8.96 6.95
CA ASN A 7 -13.15 -10.00 6.80
C ASN A 7 -14.58 -9.43 6.70
N ALA A 8 -14.80 -8.18 7.13
CA ALA A 8 -16.10 -7.51 7.10
C ALA A 8 -16.47 -6.88 5.73
N LEU A 9 -15.61 -7.00 4.72
CA LEU A 9 -15.83 -6.46 3.36
C LEU A 9 -16.08 -7.62 2.38
N PRO A 10 -17.33 -8.09 2.21
CA PRO A 10 -17.65 -9.37 1.56
C PRO A 10 -17.43 -9.39 0.04
N HIS A 11 -17.18 -8.24 -0.58
CA HIS A 11 -16.99 -8.06 -2.03
C HIS A 11 -15.50 -8.01 -2.44
N LEU A 12 -14.58 -8.13 -1.47
CA LEU A 12 -13.19 -7.72 -1.62
C LEU A 12 -12.18 -8.87 -1.72
N GLY A 13 -12.51 -9.99 -2.37
CA GLY A 13 -11.49 -11.03 -2.64
C GLY A 13 -10.23 -10.47 -3.31
N ALA A 14 -10.44 -9.58 -4.29
CA ALA A 14 -9.37 -8.89 -5.00
C ALA A 14 -8.66 -7.82 -4.14
N ALA A 15 -9.39 -6.99 -3.37
CA ALA A 15 -8.74 -5.97 -2.53
C ALA A 15 -8.01 -6.58 -1.33
N ARG A 16 -8.52 -7.67 -0.75
CA ARG A 16 -7.81 -8.44 0.29
C ARG A 16 -6.49 -8.99 -0.26
N THR A 17 -6.53 -9.54 -1.47
CA THR A 17 -5.32 -10.01 -2.15
C THR A 17 -4.36 -8.85 -2.37
N ALA A 18 -4.84 -7.70 -2.86
CA ALA A 18 -4.01 -6.52 -3.03
C ALA A 18 -3.38 -6.01 -1.73
N MET A 19 -4.15 -6.01 -0.63
CA MET A 19 -3.64 -5.65 0.69
C MET A 19 -2.57 -6.61 1.18
N ARG A 20 -2.77 -7.92 1.01
CA ARG A 20 -1.76 -8.92 1.36
C ARG A 20 -0.48 -8.70 0.57
N ASP A 21 -0.60 -8.51 -0.75
CA ASP A 21 0.55 -8.25 -1.62
C ASP A 21 1.29 -6.95 -1.20
N LEU A 22 0.57 -5.89 -0.82
CA LEU A 22 1.19 -4.67 -0.28
C LEU A 22 1.97 -4.93 1.02
N PHE A 23 1.43 -5.76 1.92
CA PHE A 23 2.16 -6.15 3.14
C PHE A 23 3.39 -6.99 2.83
N GLU A 24 3.31 -7.90 1.86
CA GLU A 24 4.45 -8.70 1.41
C GLU A 24 5.55 -7.82 0.82
N ILE A 25 5.19 -6.82 0.00
CA ILE A 25 6.14 -5.81 -0.51
C ILE A 25 6.81 -5.10 0.67
N ALA A 26 6.03 -4.61 1.63
CA ALA A 26 6.53 -3.91 2.81
C ALA A 26 7.45 -4.74 3.70
N ALA A 27 7.16 -6.03 3.85
CA ALA A 27 7.94 -6.97 4.66
C ALA A 27 9.18 -7.51 3.95
N SER A 28 9.17 -7.53 2.61
CA SER A 28 10.30 -7.98 1.79
C SER A 28 11.42 -6.96 1.67
N ASP A 29 11.23 -5.74 2.16
CA ASP A 29 12.25 -4.69 2.11
C ASP A 29 13.36 -4.95 3.15
N PRO A 30 14.61 -5.17 2.72
CA PRO A 30 15.74 -5.33 3.64
C PRO A 30 16.18 -4.02 4.30
N ASP A 31 15.74 -2.86 3.79
CA ASP A 31 16.15 -1.56 4.31
C ASP A 31 15.44 -1.29 5.65
N THR A 32 16.12 -0.58 6.55
CA THR A 32 15.59 -0.24 7.88
C THR A 32 15.78 1.24 8.18
N GLY A 33 15.03 1.77 9.16
CA GLY A 33 15.17 3.16 9.59
C GLY A 33 14.67 4.18 8.56
N PHE A 34 15.41 5.29 8.39
CA PHE A 34 15.03 6.42 7.52
C PHE A 34 15.21 6.14 6.02
N GLU A 35 16.08 5.21 5.66
CA GLU A 35 16.35 4.84 4.26
C GLU A 35 15.30 3.84 3.72
N ARG A 36 14.49 3.27 4.61
CA ARG A 36 13.46 2.28 4.27
C ARG A 36 12.41 2.86 3.33
N ASN A 37 12.27 2.26 2.15
CA ASN A 37 11.29 2.65 1.14
C ASN A 37 10.77 1.42 0.37
N PRO A 38 9.94 0.59 1.01
CA PRO A 38 9.60 -0.74 0.50
C PRO A 38 8.91 -0.72 -0.85
N PHE A 39 8.08 0.30 -1.06
CA PHE A 39 7.22 0.42 -2.23
C PHE A 39 7.98 0.92 -3.46
N SER A 40 9.11 1.61 -3.28
CA SER A 40 9.91 2.13 -4.41
C SER A 40 10.60 1.02 -5.20
N LYS A 41 11.09 -0.03 -4.52
CA LYS A 41 11.73 -1.19 -5.14
C LYS A 41 10.76 -2.00 -6.00
N GLN A 42 9.46 -1.91 -5.70
CA GLN A 42 8.38 -2.54 -6.46
C GLN A 42 7.33 -1.51 -6.89
N GLU A 43 7.78 -0.35 -7.39
CA GLU A 43 6.93 0.80 -7.72
C GLU A 43 5.80 0.42 -8.69
N GLN A 44 6.12 -0.26 -9.79
CA GLN A 44 5.14 -0.65 -10.80
C GLN A 44 4.05 -1.56 -10.21
N ARG A 45 4.46 -2.58 -9.45
CA ARG A 45 3.52 -3.51 -8.80
C ARG A 45 2.65 -2.77 -7.77
N THR A 46 3.26 -1.89 -6.98
CA THR A 46 2.53 -1.11 -5.97
C THR A 46 1.51 -0.16 -6.60
N ARG A 47 1.82 0.42 -7.77
CA ARG A 47 0.85 1.22 -8.56
C ARG A 47 -0.30 0.38 -9.11
N GLU A 48 -0.03 -0.82 -9.61
CA GLU A 48 -1.09 -1.74 -10.06
C GLU A 48 -2.04 -2.11 -8.92
N LEU A 49 -1.48 -2.39 -7.73
CA LEU A 49 -2.26 -2.67 -6.53
C LEU A 49 -3.08 -1.44 -6.10
N GLY A 50 -2.49 -0.24 -6.15
CA GLY A 50 -3.20 1.03 -5.90
C GLY A 50 -4.37 1.26 -6.87
N ALA A 51 -4.14 1.05 -8.17
CA ALA A 51 -5.20 1.16 -9.19
C ALA A 51 -6.31 0.13 -8.98
N LEU A 52 -5.98 -1.09 -8.56
CA LEU A 52 -6.95 -2.12 -8.23
C LEU A 52 -7.79 -1.73 -7.01
N LEU A 53 -7.15 -1.23 -5.93
CA LEU A 53 -7.85 -0.72 -4.76
C LEU A 53 -8.76 0.47 -5.10
N HIS A 54 -8.28 1.38 -5.96
CA HIS A 54 -9.08 2.48 -6.48
C HIS A 54 -10.31 2.00 -7.26
N ALA A 55 -10.15 1.01 -8.14
CA ALA A 55 -11.26 0.46 -8.91
C ALA A 55 -12.31 -0.24 -8.03
N LEU A 56 -11.90 -0.83 -6.91
CA LEU A 56 -12.76 -1.61 -6.02
C LEU A 56 -13.49 -0.76 -4.96
N GLY A 57 -12.87 0.31 -4.47
CA GLY A 57 -13.44 1.11 -3.38
C GLY A 57 -13.09 2.60 -3.44
N GLY A 58 -12.60 3.06 -4.59
CA GLY A 58 -12.20 4.45 -4.81
C GLY A 58 -11.08 4.92 -3.90
N PHE A 59 -11.00 6.23 -3.75
CA PHE A 59 -10.05 6.89 -2.86
C PHE A 59 -10.15 6.43 -1.40
N ASN A 60 -11.36 6.11 -0.91
CA ASN A 60 -11.56 5.69 0.47
C ASN A 60 -10.82 4.38 0.80
N LEU A 61 -10.84 3.40 -0.11
CA LEU A 61 -10.16 2.14 0.10
C LEU A 61 -8.64 2.29 -0.01
N MET A 62 -8.14 3.10 -0.93
CA MET A 62 -6.73 3.46 -0.99
C MET A 62 -6.28 4.16 0.30
N SER A 63 -7.01 5.18 0.76
CA SER A 63 -6.70 5.90 1.99
C SER A 63 -6.70 4.96 3.21
N TRP A 64 -7.70 4.08 3.31
CA TRP A 64 -7.74 3.06 4.35
C TRP A 64 -6.53 2.11 4.28
N ALA A 65 -6.12 1.69 3.09
CA ALA A 65 -4.95 0.84 2.87
C ALA A 65 -3.65 1.53 3.32
N CYS A 66 -3.45 2.80 2.96
CA CYS A 66 -2.34 3.64 3.43
C CYS A 66 -2.26 3.67 4.97
N ASN A 67 -3.40 3.80 5.63
CA ASN A 67 -3.49 3.85 7.09
C ASN A 67 -3.16 2.53 7.81
N GLN A 68 -2.97 1.42 7.09
CA GLN A 68 -2.57 0.15 7.71
C GLN A 68 -1.06 0.05 8.00
N PHE A 69 -0.27 0.98 7.46
CA PHE A 69 1.19 0.99 7.56
C PHE A 69 1.68 1.98 8.62
N GLU A 70 2.89 1.75 9.12
CA GLU A 70 3.59 2.67 10.02
C GLU A 70 3.81 4.03 9.33
N PRO A 71 3.98 5.14 10.09
CA PRO A 71 4.02 6.50 9.53
C PRO A 71 4.99 6.69 8.35
N ASN A 72 6.18 6.08 8.40
CA ASN A 72 7.17 6.17 7.33
C ASN A 72 6.71 5.43 6.06
N ASP A 73 6.25 4.19 6.20
CA ASP A 73 5.77 3.38 5.08
C ASP A 73 4.50 3.98 4.47
N ARG A 74 3.57 4.43 5.31
CA ARG A 74 2.39 5.17 4.88
C ARG A 74 2.78 6.37 4.03
N SER A 75 3.72 7.19 4.51
CA SER A 75 4.18 8.37 3.77
C SER A 75 4.82 7.99 2.43
N ASN A 76 5.56 6.88 2.37
CA ASN A 76 6.15 6.37 1.13
C ASN A 76 5.07 5.89 0.14
N LEU A 77 4.06 5.17 0.64
CA LEU A 77 2.96 4.63 -0.17
C LEU A 77 2.06 5.75 -0.72
N ASP A 78 1.72 6.72 0.13
CA ASP A 78 0.90 7.89 -0.22
C ASP A 78 1.54 8.71 -1.36
N ARG A 79 2.84 8.99 -1.23
CA ARG A 79 3.64 9.65 -2.29
C ARG A 79 3.63 8.88 -3.60
N LEU A 80 3.72 7.54 -3.52
CA LEU A 80 3.74 6.69 -4.71
C LEU A 80 2.40 6.72 -5.45
N TRP A 81 1.29 6.79 -4.72
CA TRP A 81 -0.07 6.80 -5.26
C TRP A 81 -0.50 8.16 -5.79
N ASP A 82 -0.20 9.25 -5.08
CA ASP A 82 -0.53 10.61 -5.50
C ASP A 82 0.38 11.11 -6.63
N GLY A 83 1.43 10.36 -6.98
CA GLY A 83 2.43 10.77 -7.96
C GLY A 83 3.31 11.93 -7.49
N VAL A 84 3.15 12.35 -6.23
CA VAL A 84 3.89 13.44 -5.59
C VAL A 84 5.19 12.87 -5.00
N GLY A 85 6.21 12.77 -5.85
CA GLY A 85 7.60 12.75 -5.37
C GLY A 85 8.42 11.53 -5.78
N ARG A 86 8.95 11.56 -7.01
CA ARG A 86 10.28 10.98 -7.24
C ARG A 86 11.27 11.80 -6.42
N TRP A 87 11.83 11.23 -5.34
CA TRP A 87 13.07 11.80 -4.81
C TRP A 87 14.16 11.54 -5.86
N ARG A 88 14.59 12.63 -6.51
CA ARG A 88 15.96 12.70 -7.03
C ARG A 88 16.86 12.68 -5.80
N TRP A 89 17.58 11.58 -5.62
CA TRP A 89 18.85 11.60 -4.91
C TRP A 89 19.93 12.05 -5.91
#